data_AF-A0AB34FQI2-F1
#
_entry.id   AF-A0AB34FQI2-F1
#
_cell.length_a   1.000
_cell.length_b   1.000
_cell.length_c   1.000
_cell.angle_alpha   90.00
_cell.angle_beta   90.00
_cell.angle_gamma   90.00
#
_symmetry.space_group_name_H-M   'P 1'
#
loop_
_entity.id
_entity.type
_entity.pdbx_description
1 polymer ?
#
loop_
_entity_poly.entity_id
_entity_poly.type
_entity_poly.pdbx_seq_one_letter_code
_entity_poly.pdbx_strand_id
1 'polypeptide(L)'
;MALLSYLGCVNIGVEIVREQFPDAVLFEVQGAAADNTYVPSSTDISHLHLVFQAEEGRGTAFISTTIWGEFGPVHAVAVPWLEDVIIPWPIEMDATEADELLRAHYDELYDSMVLRHPLYPGADEPYYIFHLKEVGFVFVGVNSKKVFRPDQELAEKMAIPKAGPKNE
;
A
#
# COMPACT_ATOMS: atom_id res chain seq x y z
N MET A 1 14.58 -15.87 -15.23
CA MET A 1 13.81 -14.65 -14.97
C MET A 1 14.08 -14.28 -13.53
N ALA A 2 14.58 -13.07 -13.25
CA ALA A 2 14.68 -12.60 -11.88
C ALA A 2 13.26 -12.33 -11.36
N LEU A 3 12.95 -12.77 -10.14
CA LEU A 3 11.69 -12.44 -9.48
C LEU A 3 11.65 -10.92 -9.29
N LEU A 4 10.57 -10.28 -9.71
CA LEU A 4 10.36 -8.84 -9.51
C LEU A 4 10.15 -8.57 -8.01
N SER A 5 10.86 -7.59 -7.43
CA SER A 5 10.62 -7.16 -6.05
C SER A 5 9.37 -6.29 -5.96
N TYR A 6 8.80 -6.13 -4.77
CA TYR A 6 7.62 -5.28 -4.55
C TYR A 6 7.80 -3.87 -5.10
N LEU A 7 8.90 -3.20 -4.75
CA LEU A 7 9.20 -1.89 -5.31
C LEU A 7 9.39 -1.93 -6.83
N GLY A 8 9.94 -3.01 -7.37
CA GLY A 8 10.02 -3.22 -8.83
C GLY A 8 8.65 -3.23 -9.49
N CYS A 9 7.67 -3.93 -8.92
CA CYS A 9 6.30 -3.95 -9.42
C CYS A 9 5.60 -2.60 -9.27
N VAL A 10 5.79 -1.92 -8.14
CA VAL A 10 5.25 -0.58 -7.94
C VAL A 10 5.86 0.41 -8.94
N ASN A 11 7.16 0.34 -9.21
CA ASN A 11 7.83 1.20 -10.20
C ASN A 11 7.24 1.04 -11.60
N ILE A 12 6.91 -0.19 -12.03
CA ILE A 12 6.21 -0.40 -13.32
C ILE A 12 4.87 0.33 -13.33
N GLY A 13 4.07 0.20 -12.27
CA GLY A 13 2.79 0.91 -12.16
C GLY A 13 2.94 2.43 -12.15
N VAL A 14 3.96 2.95 -11.45
CA VAL A 14 4.32 4.38 -11.43
C VAL A 14 4.68 4.88 -12.83
N GLU A 15 5.48 4.14 -13.59
CA GLU A 15 5.85 4.48 -14.95
C GLU A 15 4.63 4.53 -15.87
N ILE A 16 3.77 3.50 -15.86
CA ILE A 16 2.56 3.44 -16.68
C ILE A 16 1.61 4.61 -16.40
N VAL A 17 1.41 4.95 -15.12
CA VAL A 17 0.54 6.09 -14.77
C VAL A 17 1.16 7.40 -15.25
N ARG A 18 2.48 7.57 -15.13
CA ARG A 18 3.18 8.79 -15.56
C ARG A 18 3.25 8.97 -17.08
N GLU A 19 3.08 7.91 -17.87
CA GLU A 19 2.89 8.05 -19.32
C GLU A 19 1.62 8.82 -19.67
N GLN A 20 0.56 8.71 -18.86
CA GLN A 20 -0.72 9.39 -19.06
C GLN A 20 -0.84 10.69 -18.23
N PHE A 21 -0.23 10.70 -17.04
CA PHE A 21 -0.25 11.80 -16.09
C PHE A 21 1.19 12.10 -15.61
N PRO A 22 1.99 12.87 -16.38
CA PRO A 22 3.43 13.03 -16.13
C PRO A 22 3.81 13.51 -14.73
N ASP A 23 2.96 14.35 -14.13
CA ASP A 23 3.17 14.91 -12.80
C ASP A 23 2.58 14.05 -11.67
N ALA A 24 2.12 12.83 -11.99
CA ALA A 24 1.47 11.99 -11.01
C ALA A 24 2.41 11.58 -9.87
N VAL A 25 1.88 11.70 -8.66
CA VAL A 25 2.55 11.34 -7.40
C VAL A 25 1.78 10.24 -6.70
N LEU A 26 2.52 9.31 -6.09
CA LEU A 26 1.96 8.13 -5.44
C LEU A 26 1.40 8.50 -4.06
N PHE A 27 0.16 8.11 -3.77
CA PHE A 27 -0.44 8.23 -2.45
C PHE A 27 -0.39 6.93 -1.67
N GLU A 28 -0.73 5.82 -2.33
CA GLU A 28 -0.93 4.55 -1.66
C GLU A 28 -0.72 3.36 -2.59
N VAL A 29 -0.25 2.26 -2.02
CA VAL A 29 -0.26 0.94 -2.63
C VAL A 29 -0.96 -0.04 -1.70
N GLN A 30 -2.17 -0.46 -2.07
CA GLN A 30 -2.89 -1.51 -1.38
C GLN A 30 -2.46 -2.86 -1.94
N GLY A 31 -2.06 -3.77 -1.06
CA GLY A 31 -1.72 -5.15 -1.39
C GLY A 31 -2.66 -6.14 -0.71
N ALA A 32 -3.14 -7.12 -1.45
CA ALA A 32 -3.87 -8.27 -0.92
C ALA A 32 -3.27 -9.59 -1.44
N ALA A 33 -3.40 -10.64 -0.63
CA ALA A 33 -3.19 -12.00 -1.10
C ALA A 33 -4.29 -12.40 -2.10
N ALA A 34 -4.00 -13.39 -2.94
CA ALA A 34 -5.02 -14.03 -3.76
C ALA A 34 -6.15 -14.55 -2.87
N ASP A 35 -7.40 -14.29 -3.30
CA ASP A 35 -8.64 -14.65 -2.59
C ASP A 35 -8.77 -14.09 -1.16
N ASN A 36 -8.01 -13.04 -0.80
CA ASN A 36 -7.98 -12.43 0.54
C ASN A 36 -7.65 -13.46 1.64
N THR A 37 -6.80 -14.42 1.32
CA THR A 37 -6.35 -15.44 2.27
C THR A 37 -5.24 -14.91 3.17
N TYR A 38 -5.15 -15.45 4.39
CA TYR A 38 -4.05 -15.14 5.30
C TYR A 38 -2.79 -15.89 4.87
N VAL A 39 -1.71 -15.14 4.63
CA VAL A 39 -0.44 -15.63 4.07
C VAL A 39 0.74 -15.41 5.02
N PRO A 40 1.80 -16.21 4.92
CA PRO A 40 2.97 -16.12 5.79
C PRO A 40 4.04 -15.14 5.28
N SER A 41 4.00 -14.70 4.02
CA SER A 41 5.07 -13.88 3.45
C SER A 41 4.56 -12.75 2.56
N SER A 42 5.32 -11.66 2.48
CA SER A 42 4.96 -10.48 1.68
C SER A 42 5.03 -10.76 0.19
N THR A 43 5.77 -11.79 -0.23
CA THR A 43 5.79 -12.26 -1.63
C THR A 43 4.46 -12.86 -2.08
N ASP A 44 3.62 -13.29 -1.14
CA ASP A 44 2.28 -13.83 -1.42
C ASP A 44 1.22 -12.72 -1.58
N ILE A 45 1.57 -11.47 -1.28
CA ILE A 45 0.76 -10.28 -1.54
C ILE A 45 0.97 -9.86 -3.00
N SER A 46 0.19 -10.46 -3.90
CA SER A 46 0.37 -10.37 -5.35
C SER A 46 -0.64 -9.47 -6.06
N HIS A 47 -1.75 -9.11 -5.40
CA HIS A 47 -2.75 -8.22 -5.97
C HIS A 47 -2.49 -6.80 -5.47
N LEU A 48 -2.04 -5.91 -6.35
CA LEU A 48 -1.75 -4.53 -5.99
C LEU A 48 -2.76 -3.57 -6.63
N HIS A 49 -3.22 -2.62 -5.85
CA HIS A 49 -3.99 -1.45 -6.29
C HIS A 49 -3.24 -0.19 -5.88
N LEU A 50 -2.82 0.60 -6.86
CA LEU A 50 -2.03 1.80 -6.64
C LEU A 50 -2.93 3.02 -6.84
N VAL A 51 -2.77 4.01 -5.96
CA VAL A 51 -3.53 5.26 -5.95
C VAL A 51 -2.56 6.42 -6.14
N PHE A 52 -2.88 7.30 -7.08
CA PHE A 52 -2.06 8.46 -7.43
C PHE A 52 -2.89 9.74 -7.38
N GLN A 53 -2.24 10.84 -7.02
CA GLN A 53 -2.70 12.14 -7.46
C GLN A 53 -2.39 12.28 -8.95
N ALA A 54 -3.40 12.45 -9.79
CA ALA A 54 -3.23 12.69 -11.22
C ALA A 54 -3.15 14.18 -11.56
N GLU A 55 -3.90 15.00 -10.82
CA GLU A 55 -3.90 16.45 -10.90
C GLU A 55 -4.03 17.04 -9.50
N GLU A 56 -3.16 17.99 -9.14
CA GLU A 56 -3.11 18.57 -7.81
C GLU A 56 -4.49 19.09 -7.36
N GLY A 57 -4.96 18.55 -6.24
CA GLY A 57 -6.23 18.89 -5.61
C GLY A 57 -7.51 18.54 -6.39
N ARG A 58 -7.41 17.85 -7.53
CA ARG A 58 -8.55 17.69 -8.46
C ARG A 58 -8.76 16.29 -9.02
N GLY A 59 -7.70 15.51 -9.22
CA GLY A 59 -7.82 14.22 -9.90
C GLY A 59 -7.05 13.09 -9.21
N THR A 60 -7.66 11.91 -9.24
CA THR A 60 -7.05 10.67 -8.76
C THR A 60 -6.96 9.67 -9.91
N ALA A 61 -5.81 9.02 -10.04
CA ALA A 61 -5.61 7.90 -10.95
C ALA A 61 -5.38 6.61 -10.17
N PHE A 62 -5.86 5.51 -10.75
CA PHE A 62 -5.79 4.17 -10.21
C PHE A 62 -5.21 3.25 -11.26
N ILE A 63 -4.40 2.29 -10.83
CA ILE A 63 -3.96 1.17 -11.65
C ILE A 63 -3.87 -0.07 -10.77
N SER A 64 -4.10 -1.25 -11.33
CA SER A 64 -4.09 -2.49 -10.57
C SER A 64 -3.44 -3.63 -11.32
N THR A 65 -2.92 -4.58 -10.57
CA THR A 65 -2.36 -5.83 -11.05
C THR A 65 -2.86 -6.97 -10.18
N THR A 66 -3.16 -8.11 -10.79
CA THR A 66 -3.39 -9.40 -10.11
C THR A 66 -2.28 -10.40 -10.42
N ILE A 67 -1.31 -10.02 -11.24
CA ILE A 67 -0.17 -10.82 -11.68
C ILE A 67 1.05 -9.91 -11.67
N TRP A 68 2.02 -10.20 -10.81
CA TRP A 68 3.24 -9.43 -10.66
C TRP A 68 3.82 -8.86 -11.97
N GLY A 69 3.86 -7.53 -12.05
CA GLY A 69 4.43 -6.77 -13.17
C GLY A 69 3.50 -6.55 -14.37
N GLU A 70 2.30 -7.13 -14.39
CA GLU A 70 1.31 -6.93 -15.45
C GLU A 70 0.14 -6.11 -14.94
N PHE A 71 0.02 -4.87 -15.43
CA PHE A 71 -1.03 -3.95 -15.01
C PHE A 71 -2.16 -3.86 -16.03
N GLY A 72 -3.38 -3.70 -15.50
CA GLY A 72 -4.53 -3.30 -16.29
C GLY A 72 -4.45 -1.83 -16.75
N PRO A 73 -5.50 -1.33 -17.43
CA PRO A 73 -5.56 0.06 -17.85
C PRO A 73 -5.61 1.02 -16.66
N VAL A 74 -5.07 2.23 -16.84
CA VAL A 74 -5.21 3.33 -15.88
C VAL A 74 -6.66 3.84 -15.88
N HIS A 75 -7.23 4.00 -14.70
CA HIS A 75 -8.55 4.59 -14.48
C HIS A 75 -8.41 5.89 -13.71
N ALA A 76 -9.02 6.98 -14.18
CA ALA A 76 -8.94 8.28 -13.52
C ALA A 76 -10.33 8.86 -13.21
N VAL A 77 -10.42 9.60 -12.12
CA VAL A 77 -11.62 10.31 -11.67
C VAL A 77 -11.28 11.76 -11.32
N ALA A 78 -12.23 12.67 -11.54
CA ALA A 78 -12.09 14.10 -11.26
C ALA A 78 -12.49 14.44 -9.81
N VAL A 79 -11.99 13.66 -8.86
CA VAL A 79 -12.14 13.92 -7.41
C VAL A 79 -10.78 13.72 -6.73
N PRO A 80 -10.45 14.50 -5.69
CA PRO A 80 -9.22 14.32 -4.94
C PRO A 80 -9.28 13.10 -4.01
N TRP A 81 -8.12 12.49 -3.78
CA TRP A 81 -7.89 11.56 -2.67
C TRP A 81 -7.58 12.36 -1.40
N LEU A 82 -8.28 12.09 -0.30
CA LEU A 82 -8.29 12.97 0.89
C LEU A 82 -7.64 12.36 2.14
N GLU A 83 -7.30 11.07 2.12
CA GLU A 83 -6.89 10.36 3.34
C GLU A 83 -5.37 10.28 3.53
N ASP A 84 -4.58 10.60 2.50
CA ASP A 84 -3.14 10.39 2.50
C ASP A 84 -2.34 11.60 2.06
N VAL A 85 -1.12 11.66 2.60
CA VAL A 85 -0.05 12.52 2.11
C VAL A 85 0.68 11.79 1.00
N ILE A 86 1.31 12.56 0.11
CA ILE A 86 2.18 12.03 -0.93
C ILE A 86 3.27 11.15 -0.29
N ILE A 87 3.45 9.94 -0.84
CA ILE A 87 4.65 9.14 -0.56
C ILE A 87 5.79 9.80 -1.33
N PRO A 88 6.91 10.17 -0.67
CA PRO A 88 8.09 10.74 -1.33
C PRO A 88 8.83 9.64 -2.13
N TRP A 89 8.24 9.25 -3.26
CA TRP A 89 8.74 8.18 -4.12
C TRP A 89 9.95 8.65 -4.94
N PRO A 90 11.01 7.84 -5.12
CA PRO A 90 11.14 6.44 -4.67
C PRO A 90 11.49 6.31 -3.18
N ILE A 91 11.07 5.20 -2.58
CA ILE A 91 11.53 4.75 -1.26
C ILE A 91 12.57 3.63 -1.39
N GLU A 92 13.39 3.40 -0.37
CA GLU A 92 14.45 2.38 -0.39
C GLU A 92 14.01 1.03 0.19
N MET A 93 13.15 1.02 1.20
CA MET A 93 12.74 -0.21 1.89
C MET A 93 11.73 -1.00 1.06
N ASP A 94 12.06 -2.24 0.71
CA ASP A 94 11.14 -3.17 0.03
C ASP A 94 10.23 -3.91 1.05
N ALA A 95 9.11 -4.47 0.57
CA ALA A 95 8.16 -5.21 1.39
C ALA A 95 8.78 -6.43 2.07
N THR A 96 9.82 -7.03 1.46
CA THR A 96 10.54 -8.16 2.07
C THR A 96 11.26 -7.73 3.35
N GLU A 97 11.93 -6.58 3.35
CA GLU A 97 12.60 -6.04 4.53
C GLU A 97 11.57 -5.65 5.61
N ALA A 98 10.43 -5.08 5.19
CA ALA A 98 9.33 -4.75 6.09
C ALA A 98 8.76 -6.01 6.79
N ASP A 99 8.57 -7.10 6.04
CA ASP A 99 8.14 -8.40 6.56
C ASP A 99 9.18 -8.96 7.55
N GLU A 100 10.47 -8.95 7.21
CA GLU A 100 11.53 -9.39 8.14
C GLU A 100 11.50 -8.64 9.49
N LEU A 101 11.30 -7.31 9.46
CA LEU A 101 11.16 -6.50 10.65
C LEU A 101 9.90 -6.86 11.44
N LEU A 102 8.76 -7.04 10.76
CA LEU A 102 7.52 -7.50 11.39
C LEU A 102 7.71 -8.86 12.08
N ARG A 103 8.37 -9.81 11.39
CA ARG A 103 8.59 -11.19 11.86
C ARG A 103 9.51 -11.29 13.08
N ALA A 104 10.32 -10.28 13.34
CA ALA A 104 11.09 -10.18 14.59
C ALA A 104 10.18 -9.98 15.83
N HIS A 105 8.93 -9.54 15.63
CA HIS A 105 7.98 -9.23 16.70
C HIS A 105 6.70 -10.07 16.65
N TYR A 106 6.30 -10.55 15.46
CA TYR A 106 5.03 -11.23 15.23
C TYR A 106 5.18 -12.40 14.25
N ASP A 107 4.70 -13.59 14.63
CA ASP A 107 4.73 -14.82 13.81
C ASP A 107 3.40 -15.13 13.09
N GLU A 108 2.43 -14.23 13.20
CA GLU A 108 1.06 -14.39 12.70
C GLU A 108 0.91 -14.14 11.18
N LEU A 109 -0.01 -14.85 10.54
CA LEU A 109 -0.38 -14.62 9.15
C LEU A 109 -1.12 -13.28 8.96
N TYR A 110 -0.99 -12.66 7.79
CA TYR A 110 -1.72 -11.44 7.41
C TYR A 110 -2.39 -11.61 6.06
N ASP A 111 -3.49 -10.89 5.81
CA ASP A 111 -4.25 -10.98 4.55
C ASP A 111 -3.92 -9.83 3.57
N SER A 112 -3.35 -8.75 4.10
CA SER A 112 -3.11 -7.51 3.37
C SER A 112 -1.95 -6.72 3.93
N MET A 113 -1.36 -5.92 3.05
CA MET A 113 -0.26 -5.01 3.34
C MET A 113 -0.46 -3.73 2.54
N VAL A 114 -0.48 -2.58 3.22
CA VAL A 114 -0.64 -1.26 2.59
C VAL A 114 0.63 -0.45 2.76
N LEU A 115 1.14 0.13 1.68
CA LEU A 115 2.16 1.18 1.75
C LEU A 115 1.47 2.53 1.59
N ARG A 116 1.50 3.38 2.62
CA ARG A 116 0.91 4.73 2.61
C ARG A 116 1.68 5.69 3.51
N HIS A 117 1.46 6.99 3.33
CA HIS A 117 1.92 8.05 4.22
C HIS A 117 0.68 8.71 4.86
N PRO A 118 0.21 8.21 6.03
CA PRO A 118 -1.05 8.63 6.62
C PRO A 118 -1.04 10.11 7.00
N LEU A 119 -2.14 10.82 6.74
CA LEU A 119 -2.35 12.17 7.23
C LEU A 119 -2.82 12.13 8.71
N TYR A 120 -1.90 11.83 9.63
CA TYR A 120 -2.23 11.71 11.06
C TYR A 120 -1.10 12.25 11.98
N PRO A 121 -1.41 12.87 13.13
CA PRO A 121 -0.39 13.34 14.07
C PRO A 121 0.58 12.23 14.52
N GLY A 122 1.88 12.44 14.28
CA GLY A 122 2.95 11.49 14.62
C GLY A 122 3.22 10.42 13.57
N ALA A 123 2.48 10.42 12.45
CA ALA A 123 2.79 9.64 11.26
C ALA A 123 3.64 10.52 10.31
N ASP A 124 4.94 10.59 10.58
CA ASP A 124 5.85 11.55 9.92
C ASP A 124 6.66 10.93 8.76
N GLU A 125 6.31 9.71 8.35
CA GLU A 125 6.95 8.95 7.28
C GLU A 125 5.96 8.00 6.58
N PRO A 126 6.33 7.40 5.44
CA PRO A 126 5.60 6.26 4.89
C PRO A 126 5.74 5.01 5.78
N TYR A 127 4.70 4.19 5.80
CA TYR A 127 4.65 2.93 6.54
C TYR A 127 4.17 1.80 5.66
N TYR A 128 4.75 0.62 5.86
CA TYR A 128 4.09 -0.64 5.53
C TYR A 128 3.17 -1.02 6.69
N ILE A 129 1.88 -1.22 6.38
CA ILE A 129 0.85 -1.52 7.36
C ILE A 129 0.31 -2.91 7.06
N PHE A 130 0.57 -3.85 7.95
CA PHE A 130 0.14 -5.25 7.83
C PHE A 130 -1.13 -5.47 8.64
N HIS A 131 -2.10 -6.17 8.07
CA HIS A 131 -3.30 -6.61 8.79
C HIS A 131 -3.15 -8.06 9.25
N LEU A 132 -2.73 -8.24 10.50
CA LEU A 132 -2.52 -9.54 11.12
C LEU A 132 -3.86 -10.09 11.65
N LYS A 133 -4.03 -11.40 11.56
CA LYS A 133 -5.31 -12.09 11.82
C LYS A 133 -5.93 -11.80 13.21
N GLU A 134 -5.15 -11.89 14.29
CA GLU A 134 -5.60 -11.72 15.66
C GLU A 134 -5.09 -10.38 16.25
N VAL A 135 -3.89 -9.93 15.86
CA VAL A 135 -3.30 -8.67 16.35
C VAL A 135 -3.94 -7.43 15.73
N GLY A 136 -4.45 -7.52 14.50
CA GLY A 136 -4.92 -6.38 13.72
C GLY A 136 -3.76 -5.63 13.05
N PHE A 137 -3.87 -4.31 12.93
CA PHE A 137 -2.89 -3.52 12.16
C PHE A 137 -1.57 -3.31 12.91
N VAL A 138 -0.46 -3.60 12.22
CA VAL A 138 0.91 -3.35 12.67
C VAL A 138 1.65 -2.53 11.63
N PHE A 139 2.36 -1.51 12.08
CA PHE A 139 3.04 -0.52 11.25
C PHE A 139 4.54 -0.78 11.28
N VAL A 140 5.17 -0.69 10.12
CA VAL A 140 6.62 -0.76 9.93
C VAL A 140 7.07 0.49 9.18
N GLY A 141 7.81 1.36 9.87
CA GLY A 141 8.28 2.64 9.31
C GLY A 141 9.33 2.46 8.22
N VAL A 142 9.13 3.09 7.07
CA VAL A 142 10.02 2.99 5.91
C VAL A 142 11.42 3.54 6.21
N ASN A 143 11.51 4.68 6.88
CA ASN A 143 12.78 5.34 7.19
C ASN A 143 13.29 4.92 8.57
N SER A 144 12.40 4.88 9.56
CA SER A 144 12.78 4.59 10.95
C SER A 144 13.02 3.11 11.24
N LYS A 145 12.49 2.21 10.39
CA LYS A 145 12.50 0.76 10.57
C LYS A 145 11.81 0.29 11.86
N LYS A 146 11.04 1.18 12.50
CA LYS A 146 10.35 0.89 13.75
C LYS A 146 9.09 0.09 13.48
N VAL A 147 8.88 -0.96 14.28
CA VAL A 147 7.65 -1.73 14.32
C VAL A 147 6.82 -1.27 15.51
N PHE A 148 5.56 -0.90 15.27
CA PHE A 148 4.65 -0.54 16.36
C PHE A 148 3.20 -0.85 16.01
N ARG A 149 2.38 -0.96 17.04
CA ARG A 149 0.93 -1.05 16.93
C ARG A 149 0.33 0.28 17.43
N PRO A 150 -0.42 1.02 16.60
CA PRO A 150 -1.21 2.14 17.10
C PRO A 150 -2.30 1.63 18.05
N ASP A 151 -2.84 2.51 18.92
CA ASP A 151 -4.04 2.15 19.66
C ASP A 151 -5.18 1.76 18.70
N GLN A 152 -6.13 0.94 19.14
CA GLN A 152 -7.08 0.31 18.22
C GLN A 152 -8.02 1.30 17.52
N GLU A 153 -8.39 2.39 18.19
CA GLU A 153 -9.19 3.47 17.59
C GLU A 153 -8.39 4.19 16.49
N LEU A 154 -7.09 4.39 16.71
CA LEU A 154 -6.17 4.93 15.73
C LEU A 154 -5.95 3.94 14.56
N ALA A 155 -5.78 2.65 14.85
CA ALA A 155 -5.62 1.60 13.85
C ALA A 155 -6.82 1.57 12.89
N GLU A 156 -8.04 1.66 13.40
CA GLU A 156 -9.27 1.65 12.61
C GLU A 156 -9.47 2.93 11.78
N LYS A 157 -8.99 4.08 12.25
CA LYS A 157 -9.02 5.34 11.49
C LYS A 157 -7.93 5.43 10.43
N MET A 158 -6.79 4.78 10.66
CA MET A 158 -5.68 4.70 9.71
C MET A 158 -5.87 3.55 8.71
N ALA A 159 -6.72 2.58 9.03
CA ALA A 159 -7.17 1.55 8.11
C ALA A 159 -8.26 2.10 7.20
N ILE A 160 -8.13 1.85 5.91
CA ILE A 160 -9.14 2.23 4.93
C ILE A 160 -10.43 1.45 5.25
N PRO A 161 -11.62 2.07 5.16
CA PRO A 161 -12.87 1.36 5.34
C PRO A 161 -12.91 0.17 4.37
N LYS A 162 -13.25 -1.03 4.87
CA LYS A 162 -13.68 -2.12 3.99
C LYS A 162 -14.74 -1.55 3.06
N ALA A 163 -14.54 -1.69 1.75
CA ALA A 163 -15.58 -1.39 0.79
C ALA A 163 -16.86 -2.08 1.29
N GLY A 164 -17.85 -1.28 1.66
CA GLY A 164 -19.16 -1.82 2.04
C GLY A 164 -19.70 -2.67 0.89
N PRO A 165 -20.61 -3.61 1.17
CA PRO A 165 -21.18 -4.44 0.12
C PRO A 165 -21.70 -3.52 -0.99
N LYS A 166 -21.32 -3.82 -2.24
CA LYS A 166 -22.02 -3.27 -3.40
C LYS A 166 -23.47 -3.72 -3.26
N ASN A 167 -24.35 -2.81 -2.88
CA ASN A 167 -25.78 -3.04 -3.01
C ASN A 167 -26.07 -3.10 -4.51
N GLU A 168 -26.16 -4.32 -5.05
CA GLU A 168 -26.94 -4.61 -6.25
C GLU A 168 -28.38 -4.90 -5.87
#